data_AF-A0A2I6QMN8-F1
#
_entry.id   AF-A0A2I6QMN8-F1
#
_cell.length_a   1.000
_cell.length_b   1.000
_cell.length_c   1.000
_cell.angle_alpha   90.00
_cell.angle_beta   90.00
_cell.angle_gamma   90.00
#
_symmetry.space_group_name_H-M   'P 1'
#
loop_
_entity.id
_entity.type
_entity.pdbx_description
1 polymer ?
#
loop_
_entity_poly.entity_id
_entity_poly.type
_entity_poly.pdbx_seq_one_letter_code
_entity_poly.pdbx_strand_id
1 'polypeptide(L)'
;MNATWNIQFGTADIAGLASDLHSARGRWLVAFCCSGRSDSVTLRRDTEPPILMNEGQLRRRIFLRMLGHPLVVAPFVLGLTAATAVWVFNWPTALGLFCMAAGALGSAGVYLTRLVLDGGKTAAAVLADGEQADRQAAEAALDLLERRLTKADNDPRPETALRDLRALVRAMDDYAKSADELRSPAVIDVRSRVQQIFDSSVRSLEQTLQLGDTAKILQLPEARQPLLEQRERIIADIQDGVRQLGTTLAALQQLGTGAQSTRELSRLRDELDQSLAIASRVEERLSTFLDENTQNIRLEPPRINLVNNQKGN
;
A
#
# COMPACT_ATOMS: atom_id res chain seq x y z
N MET A 1 -1.87 16.85 -71.23
CA MET A 1 -0.70 16.05 -71.67
C MET A 1 -0.59 14.89 -70.71
N ASN A 2 -1.03 13.71 -71.17
CA ASN A 2 -1.05 12.46 -70.42
C ASN A 2 0.29 11.73 -70.62
N ALA A 3 0.84 11.16 -69.55
CA ALA A 3 1.92 10.18 -69.65
C ALA A 3 1.71 9.10 -68.58
N THR A 4 0.96 8.08 -68.95
CA THR A 4 0.91 6.75 -68.34
C THR A 4 2.21 6.01 -68.64
N TRP A 5 2.89 5.47 -67.63
CA TRP A 5 3.93 4.46 -67.80
C TRP A 5 3.46 3.13 -67.22
N ASN A 6 3.29 2.18 -68.13
CA ASN A 6 3.06 0.76 -67.98
C ASN A 6 4.38 0.07 -68.38
N ILE A 7 4.81 -1.00 -67.70
CA ILE A 7 5.83 -2.02 -68.08
C ILE A 7 6.13 -2.83 -66.80
N GLN A 8 6.37 -4.14 -66.75
CA GLN A 8 6.05 -5.32 -67.55
C GLN A 8 6.56 -6.50 -66.69
N PHE A 9 5.75 -7.53 -66.47
CA PHE A 9 6.12 -8.73 -65.71
C PHE A 9 7.15 -9.57 -66.48
N GLY A 10 8.22 -10.00 -65.81
CA GLY A 10 9.16 -11.00 -66.28
C GLY A 10 8.94 -12.33 -65.56
N THR A 11 8.40 -13.31 -66.27
CA THR A 11 8.35 -14.72 -65.88
C THR A 11 9.68 -15.39 -66.19
N ALA A 12 10.32 -15.99 -65.19
CA ALA A 12 11.40 -16.95 -65.40
C ALA A 12 11.01 -18.26 -64.73
N ASP A 13 10.62 -19.19 -65.59
CA ASP A 13 10.40 -20.61 -65.34
C ASP A 13 11.73 -21.31 -65.60
N ILE A 14 12.34 -21.96 -64.60
CA ILE A 14 13.37 -22.98 -64.82
C ILE A 14 13.13 -24.11 -63.82
N ALA A 15 12.41 -25.11 -64.32
CA ALA A 15 12.36 -26.45 -63.79
C ALA A 15 13.75 -27.11 -63.81
N GLY A 16 13.99 -27.99 -62.83
CA GLY A 16 14.96 -29.08 -62.95
C GLY A 16 16.04 -29.08 -61.87
N LEU A 17 15.85 -29.86 -60.81
CA LEU A 17 16.65 -31.07 -60.57
C LEU A 17 16.09 -31.79 -59.33
N ALA A 18 15.44 -32.93 -59.61
CA ALA A 18 15.43 -34.09 -58.73
C ALA A 18 16.89 -34.49 -58.43
N SER A 19 17.29 -35.16 -57.36
CA SER A 19 16.65 -36.24 -56.62
C SER A 19 17.49 -36.54 -55.35
N ASP A 20 16.92 -37.38 -54.49
CA ASP A 20 17.59 -38.28 -53.53
C ASP A 20 18.30 -37.68 -52.30
N LEU A 21 17.74 -37.92 -51.11
CA LEU A 21 18.07 -39.14 -50.38
C LEU A 21 17.16 -39.33 -49.15
N HIS A 22 16.72 -40.58 -48.99
CA HIS A 22 16.04 -41.13 -47.82
C HIS A 22 16.85 -41.02 -46.51
N SER A 23 16.10 -41.11 -45.40
CA SER A 23 16.51 -41.65 -44.10
C SER A 23 16.97 -40.65 -43.04
N ALA A 24 16.04 -40.25 -42.16
CA ALA A 24 16.27 -40.28 -40.71
C ALA A 24 14.95 -40.10 -39.95
N ARG A 25 14.56 -41.14 -39.22
CA ARG A 25 13.57 -41.08 -38.14
C ARG A 25 14.08 -40.18 -37.02
N GLY A 26 13.20 -39.31 -36.52
CA GLY A 26 13.10 -39.05 -35.09
C GLY A 26 13.32 -37.61 -34.63
N ARG A 27 12.43 -37.23 -33.70
CA ARG A 27 12.60 -36.22 -32.65
C ARG A 27 12.42 -34.74 -33.03
N TRP A 28 11.27 -34.24 -32.57
CA TRP A 28 11.05 -32.99 -31.83
C TRP A 28 11.58 -31.66 -32.39
N LEU A 29 10.66 -30.68 -32.39
CA LEU A 29 10.80 -29.23 -32.53
C LEU A 29 10.46 -28.68 -33.92
N VAL A 30 9.15 -28.60 -34.19
CA VAL A 30 8.64 -27.54 -35.04
C VAL A 30 8.73 -26.23 -34.24
N ALA A 31 9.86 -25.55 -34.44
CA ALA A 31 9.96 -24.12 -34.24
C ALA A 31 9.03 -23.46 -35.27
N PHE A 32 7.82 -23.07 -34.84
CA PHE A 32 6.98 -22.17 -35.61
C PHE A 32 7.08 -20.78 -34.99
N CYS A 33 7.99 -19.99 -35.56
CA CYS A 33 8.00 -18.55 -35.45
C CYS A 33 6.68 -18.02 -36.01
N CYS A 34 5.81 -17.54 -35.13
CA CYS A 34 4.81 -16.54 -35.47
C CYS A 34 4.85 -15.46 -34.39
N SER A 35 5.59 -14.40 -34.73
CA SER A 35 5.57 -13.10 -34.07
C SER A 35 4.16 -12.52 -34.22
N GLY A 36 3.25 -12.94 -33.34
CA GLY A 36 1.98 -12.29 -33.11
C GLY A 36 2.25 -11.07 -32.26
N ARG A 37 2.28 -9.89 -32.88
CA ARG A 37 2.23 -8.60 -32.22
C ARG A 37 0.88 -8.48 -31.50
N SER A 38 0.83 -9.04 -30.30
CA SER A 38 -0.21 -8.75 -29.32
C SER A 38 0.15 -7.41 -28.71
N ASP A 39 -0.69 -6.40 -28.95
CA ASP A 39 -0.67 -5.16 -28.19
C ASP A 39 -1.14 -5.47 -26.76
N SER A 40 -0.29 -6.16 -26.00
CA SER A 40 -0.32 -6.13 -24.57
C SER A 40 -0.01 -4.68 -24.18
N VAL A 41 -1.03 -3.96 -23.73
CA VAL A 41 -0.81 -2.85 -22.81
C VAL A 41 -0.28 -3.50 -21.52
N THR A 42 1.01 -3.85 -21.55
CA THR A 42 1.83 -4.00 -20.37
C THR A 42 1.78 -2.64 -19.68
N LEU A 43 0.83 -2.48 -18.77
CA LEU A 43 0.99 -1.58 -17.64
C LEU A 43 2.11 -2.18 -16.79
N ARG A 44 3.33 -2.07 -17.32
CA ARG A 44 4.56 -2.11 -16.57
C ARG A 44 4.41 -0.96 -15.57
N ARG A 45 3.89 -1.27 -14.39
CA ARG A 45 4.52 -0.72 -13.19
C ARG A 45 5.89 -1.36 -13.17
N ASP A 46 6.78 -0.81 -13.99
CA ASP A 46 8.16 -0.80 -13.60
C ASP A 46 8.13 -0.31 -12.15
N THR A 47 8.68 -1.13 -11.25
CA THR A 47 9.33 -0.63 -10.04
C THR A 47 10.47 0.30 -10.51
N GLU A 48 10.11 1.39 -11.17
CA GLU A 48 10.94 2.55 -11.32
C GLU A 48 11.01 3.15 -9.91
N PRO A 49 12.23 3.41 -9.39
CA PRO A 49 12.37 4.23 -8.20
C PRO A 49 11.57 5.52 -8.41
N PRO A 50 11.00 6.09 -7.34
CA PRO A 50 9.96 7.13 -7.38
C PRO A 50 10.30 8.12 -8.48
N ILE A 51 9.36 8.30 -9.42
CA ILE A 51 9.47 9.14 -10.61
C ILE A 51 10.48 10.24 -10.34
N LEU A 52 11.72 10.02 -10.78
CA LEU A 52 12.75 11.04 -10.80
C LEU A 52 12.30 11.96 -11.92
N MET A 53 11.29 12.76 -11.61
CA MET A 53 10.80 13.86 -12.40
C MET A 53 12.06 14.69 -12.61
N ASN A 54 12.62 14.55 -13.82
CA ASN A 54 13.96 15.01 -14.18
C ASN A 54 14.21 16.35 -13.48
N GLU A 55 15.28 16.45 -12.68
CA GLU A 55 15.51 17.63 -11.82
C GLU A 55 15.36 18.94 -12.62
N GLY A 56 15.66 18.91 -13.93
CA GLY A 56 15.41 20.00 -14.86
C GLY A 56 13.94 20.36 -15.08
N GLN A 57 13.04 19.40 -15.20
CA GLN A 57 11.59 19.64 -15.30
C GLN A 57 10.98 20.11 -13.99
N LEU A 58 11.41 19.53 -12.85
CA LEU A 58 11.00 19.96 -11.52
C LEU A 58 11.48 21.39 -11.26
N ARG A 59 12.76 21.68 -11.52
CA ARG A 59 13.34 23.04 -11.42
C ARG A 59 12.62 24.01 -12.35
N ARG A 60 12.36 23.65 -13.61
CA ARG A 60 11.68 24.54 -14.57
C ARG A 60 10.25 24.85 -14.12
N ARG A 61 9.52 23.87 -13.59
CA ARG A 61 8.16 24.07 -13.09
C ARG A 61 8.14 24.93 -11.82
N ILE A 62 9.09 24.72 -10.91
CA ILE A 62 9.32 25.56 -9.73
C ILE A 62 9.69 26.99 -10.15
N PHE A 63 10.58 27.15 -11.13
CA PHE A 63 11.05 28.46 -11.62
C PHE A 63 9.93 29.23 -12.33
N LEU A 64 9.10 28.57 -13.15
CA LEU A 64 7.92 29.20 -13.76
C LEU A 64 6.89 29.65 -12.71
N ARG A 65 6.67 28.84 -11.65
CA ARG A 65 5.73 29.18 -10.58
C ARG A 65 6.28 30.28 -9.67
N MET A 66 7.60 30.36 -9.46
CA MET A 66 8.26 31.47 -8.76
C MET A 66 8.22 32.78 -9.56
N LEU A 67 8.46 32.74 -10.87
CA LEU A 67 8.40 33.92 -11.74
C LEU A 67 6.96 34.47 -11.93
N GLY A 68 5.95 33.63 -11.74
CA GLY A 68 4.53 34.01 -11.86
C GLY A 68 3.91 34.65 -10.62
N HIS A 69 4.65 34.83 -9.52
CA HIS A 69 4.07 35.37 -8.29
C HIS A 69 3.88 36.90 -8.41
N PRO A 70 2.65 37.43 -8.22
CA PRO A 70 2.30 38.82 -8.54
C PRO A 70 3.13 39.86 -7.77
N LEU A 71 3.69 39.48 -6.62
CA LEU A 71 4.54 40.32 -5.77
C LEU A 71 5.97 40.53 -6.30
N VAL A 72 6.47 39.71 -7.23
CA VAL A 72 7.77 39.93 -7.89
C VAL A 72 7.59 40.74 -9.18
N VAL A 73 6.48 40.51 -9.87
CA VAL A 73 6.10 41.25 -11.08
C VAL A 73 5.70 42.69 -10.76
N ALA A 74 5.00 42.92 -9.64
CA ALA A 74 4.53 44.26 -9.25
C ALA A 74 5.64 45.32 -9.14
N PRO A 75 6.73 45.13 -8.38
CA PRO A 75 7.81 46.14 -8.29
C PRO A 75 8.59 46.30 -9.60
N PHE A 76 8.72 45.25 -10.40
CA PHE A 76 9.39 45.34 -11.71
C PHE A 76 8.55 46.15 -12.72
N VAL A 77 7.24 45.87 -12.80
CA VAL A 77 6.30 46.62 -13.65
C VAL A 77 6.15 48.05 -13.15
N LEU A 78 6.12 48.28 -11.83
CA LEU A 78 6.08 49.61 -11.23
C LEU A 78 7.36 50.40 -11.55
N GLY A 79 8.53 49.77 -11.51
CA GLY A 79 9.80 50.37 -11.93
C GLY A 79 9.83 50.73 -13.42
N LEU A 80 9.36 49.84 -14.30
CA LEU A 80 9.22 50.11 -15.73
C LEU A 80 8.21 51.23 -16.02
N THR A 81 7.10 51.26 -15.30
CA THR A 81 6.05 52.29 -15.43
C THR A 81 6.54 53.65 -14.92
N ALA A 82 7.33 53.68 -13.85
CA ALA A 82 7.96 54.90 -13.36
C ALA A 82 9.02 55.42 -14.34
N ALA A 83 9.79 54.54 -14.97
CA ALA A 83 10.78 54.92 -15.98
C ALA A 83 10.13 55.51 -17.23
N THR A 84 9.02 54.95 -17.71
CA THR A 84 8.26 55.52 -18.83
C THR A 84 7.61 56.86 -18.47
N ALA A 85 7.12 57.02 -17.23
CA ALA A 85 6.61 58.30 -16.75
C ALA A 85 7.68 59.40 -16.73
N VAL A 86 8.90 59.11 -16.25
CA VAL A 86 10.01 60.08 -16.24
C VAL A 86 10.37 60.54 -17.65
N TRP A 87 10.29 59.65 -18.63
CA TRP A 87 10.55 59.97 -20.04
C TRP A 87 9.44 60.86 -20.63
N VAL A 88 8.17 60.61 -20.30
CA VAL A 88 7.02 61.40 -20.78
C VAL A 88 6.99 62.82 -20.19
N PHE A 89 7.36 62.99 -18.92
CA PHE A 89 7.36 64.29 -18.23
C PHE A 89 8.68 65.07 -18.38
N ASN A 90 9.64 64.55 -19.16
CA ASN A 90 10.95 65.18 -19.44
C ASN A 90 11.73 65.59 -18.18
N TRP A 91 11.66 64.75 -17.14
CA TRP A 91 12.43 64.93 -15.90
C TRP A 91 13.91 64.56 -16.08
N PRO A 92 14.79 64.94 -15.12
CA PRO A 92 16.20 64.57 -15.17
C PRO A 92 16.38 63.08 -15.41
N THR A 93 17.12 62.71 -16.45
CA THR A 93 17.38 61.31 -16.84
C THR A 93 18.02 60.48 -15.71
N ALA A 94 18.74 61.14 -14.80
CA ALA A 94 19.30 60.55 -13.59
C ALA A 94 18.22 59.93 -12.67
N LEU A 95 17.03 60.56 -12.56
CA LEU A 95 15.93 60.03 -11.75
C LEU A 95 15.33 58.77 -12.38
N GLY A 96 15.24 58.70 -13.71
CA GLY A 96 14.75 57.52 -14.43
C GLY A 96 15.66 56.31 -14.24
N LEU A 97 16.98 56.51 -14.35
CA LEU A 97 17.98 55.46 -14.09
C LEU A 97 17.96 55.03 -12.62
N PHE A 98 17.80 55.95 -11.68
CA PHE A 98 17.70 55.63 -10.26
C PHE A 98 16.44 54.80 -9.95
N CYS A 99 15.27 55.17 -10.49
CA CYS A 99 14.03 54.41 -10.32
C CYS A 99 14.13 53.00 -10.91
N MET A 100 14.75 52.85 -12.08
CA MET A 100 14.98 51.54 -12.69
C MET A 100 15.93 50.69 -11.83
N ALA A 101 17.05 51.27 -11.37
CA ALA A 101 18.01 50.57 -10.51
C ALA A 101 17.41 50.18 -9.16
N ALA A 102 16.66 51.08 -8.52
CA ALA A 102 15.97 50.84 -7.25
C ALA A 102 14.88 49.77 -7.39
N GLY A 103 14.12 49.76 -8.50
CA GLY A 103 13.15 48.71 -8.80
C GLY A 103 13.79 47.35 -9.05
N ALA A 104 14.93 47.31 -9.76
CA ALA A 104 15.68 46.09 -9.98
C ALA A 104 16.29 45.54 -8.69
N LEU A 105 16.91 46.39 -7.86
CA LEU A 105 17.45 45.99 -6.55
C LEU A 105 16.35 45.59 -5.57
N GLY A 106 15.23 46.31 -5.55
CA GLY A 106 14.09 45.99 -4.69
C GLY A 106 13.47 44.64 -5.02
N SER A 107 13.29 44.34 -6.31
CA SER A 107 12.78 43.02 -6.74
C SER A 107 13.79 41.90 -6.45
N ALA A 108 15.09 42.13 -6.66
CA ALA A 108 16.14 41.18 -6.29
C ALA A 108 16.22 40.93 -4.77
N GLY A 109 16.05 41.97 -3.95
CA GLY A 109 16.04 41.87 -2.49
C GLY A 109 14.85 41.07 -1.97
N VAL A 110 13.63 41.39 -2.44
CA VAL A 110 12.42 40.63 -2.08
C VAL A 110 12.52 39.18 -2.56
N TYR A 111 13.08 38.95 -3.75
CA TYR A 111 13.33 37.62 -4.28
C TYR A 111 14.28 36.81 -3.39
N LEU A 112 15.41 37.40 -2.95
CA LEU A 112 16.35 36.76 -2.03
C LEU A 112 15.72 36.46 -0.67
N THR A 113 14.97 37.39 -0.07
CA THR A 113 14.30 37.18 1.21
C THR A 113 13.26 36.05 1.11
N ARG A 114 12.49 35.99 0.02
CA ARG A 114 11.56 34.88 -0.23
C ARG A 114 12.28 33.57 -0.57
N LEU A 115 13.38 33.59 -1.31
CA LEU A 115 14.13 32.37 -1.62
C LEU A 115 14.64 31.70 -0.33
N VAL A 116 15.09 32.52 0.63
CA VAL A 116 15.57 32.06 1.94
C VAL A 116 14.41 31.64 2.86
N LEU A 117 13.27 32.33 2.86
CA LEU A 117 12.14 32.02 3.77
C LEU A 117 11.09 31.04 3.20
N ASP A 118 10.85 31.03 1.90
CA ASP A 118 9.78 30.26 1.22
C ASP A 118 10.31 29.13 0.31
N GLY A 119 11.64 29.02 0.11
CA GLY A 119 12.25 27.95 -0.69
C GLY A 119 11.84 26.55 -0.21
N GLY A 120 11.73 26.36 1.12
CA GLY A 120 11.25 25.11 1.71
C GLY A 120 9.76 24.83 1.50
N LYS A 121 8.90 25.87 1.56
CA LYS A 121 7.44 25.71 1.41
C LYS A 121 7.03 25.47 -0.03
N THR A 122 7.72 26.08 -0.99
CA THR A 122 7.43 25.92 -2.42
C THR A 122 7.87 24.54 -2.91
N ALA A 123 9.03 24.05 -2.45
CA ALA A 123 9.46 22.68 -2.71
C ALA A 123 8.50 21.67 -2.08
N ALA A 124 8.13 21.86 -0.81
CA ALA A 124 7.15 21.00 -0.13
C ALA A 124 5.79 20.97 -0.85
N ALA A 125 5.31 22.12 -1.33
CA ALA A 125 4.05 22.19 -2.08
C ALA A 125 4.13 21.44 -3.42
N VAL A 126 5.26 21.51 -4.14
CA VAL A 126 5.42 20.79 -5.41
C VAL A 126 5.60 19.29 -5.19
N LEU A 127 6.31 18.87 -4.13
CA LEU A 127 6.36 17.46 -3.74
C LEU A 127 4.97 16.95 -3.33
N ALA A 128 4.21 17.71 -2.54
CA ALA A 128 2.86 17.35 -2.16
C ALA A 128 1.89 17.28 -3.37
N ASP A 129 1.96 18.26 -4.28
CA ASP A 129 1.20 18.25 -5.55
C ASP A 129 1.55 17.01 -6.39
N GLY A 130 2.83 16.63 -6.43
CA GLY A 130 3.32 15.44 -7.14
C GLY A 130 2.80 14.13 -6.53
N GLU A 131 2.95 13.97 -5.21
CA GLU A 131 2.43 12.79 -4.49
C GLU A 131 0.91 12.64 -4.67
N GLN A 132 0.17 13.75 -4.70
CA GLN A 132 -1.27 13.71 -4.88
C GLN A 132 -1.66 13.30 -6.31
N ALA A 133 -0.92 13.76 -7.32
CA ALA A 133 -1.12 13.34 -8.70
C ALA A 133 -0.84 11.83 -8.89
N ASP A 134 0.23 11.32 -8.25
CA ASP A 134 0.57 9.89 -8.30
C ASP A 134 -0.50 9.02 -7.65
N ARG A 135 -1.05 9.46 -6.50
CA ARG A 135 -2.18 8.79 -5.83
C ARG A 135 -3.42 8.74 -6.73
N GLN A 136 -3.77 9.86 -7.36
CA GLN A 136 -4.91 9.92 -8.28
C GLN A 136 -4.73 8.99 -9.49
N ALA A 137 -3.52 8.93 -10.05
CA ALA A 137 -3.22 8.03 -11.15
C ALA A 137 -3.34 6.54 -10.72
N ALA A 138 -2.88 6.21 -9.52
CA ALA A 138 -3.02 4.87 -8.96
C ALA A 138 -4.49 4.50 -8.71
N GLU A 139 -5.29 5.42 -8.18
CA GLU A 139 -6.74 5.25 -7.97
C GLU A 139 -7.48 5.03 -9.28
N ALA A 140 -7.18 5.84 -10.31
CA ALA A 140 -7.77 5.70 -11.64
C ALA A 140 -7.44 4.35 -12.29
N ALA A 141 -6.21 3.85 -12.12
CA ALA A 141 -5.81 2.54 -12.61
C ALA A 141 -6.58 1.40 -11.92
N LEU A 142 -6.80 1.51 -10.62
CA LEU A 142 -7.59 0.54 -9.85
C LEU A 142 -9.09 0.60 -10.21
N ASP A 143 -9.63 1.78 -10.47
CA ASP A 143 -11.03 1.93 -10.95
C ASP A 143 -11.22 1.34 -12.34
N LEU A 144 -10.22 1.48 -13.21
CA LEU A 144 -10.19 0.81 -14.50
C LEU A 144 -10.18 -0.71 -14.32
N LEU A 145 -9.37 -1.23 -13.38
CA LEU A 145 -9.30 -2.65 -13.08
C LEU A 145 -10.64 -3.18 -12.55
N GLU A 146 -11.27 -2.49 -11.60
CA GLU A 146 -12.59 -2.86 -11.07
C GLU A 146 -13.62 -2.94 -12.21
N ARG A 147 -13.69 -1.92 -13.07
CA ARG A 147 -14.60 -1.92 -14.23
C ARG A 147 -14.30 -3.07 -15.21
N ARG A 148 -13.04 -3.47 -15.36
CA ARG A 148 -12.68 -4.62 -16.19
C ARG A 148 -13.10 -5.93 -15.54
N LEU A 149 -12.92 -6.09 -14.23
CA LEU A 149 -13.37 -7.28 -13.49
C LEU A 149 -14.89 -7.46 -13.60
N THR A 150 -15.67 -6.39 -13.40
CA THR A 150 -17.14 -6.43 -13.52
C THR A 150 -17.62 -6.77 -14.94
N LYS A 151 -16.86 -6.39 -15.98
CA LYS A 151 -17.23 -6.64 -17.38
C LYS A 151 -16.72 -7.98 -17.92
N ALA A 152 -15.59 -8.45 -17.42
CA ALA A 152 -14.90 -9.60 -17.99
C ALA A 152 -15.61 -10.91 -17.67
N ASP A 153 -16.23 -11.03 -16.50
CA ASP A 153 -16.95 -12.24 -16.14
C ASP A 153 -18.16 -11.91 -15.28
N ASN A 154 -19.22 -12.70 -15.39
CA ASN A 154 -20.40 -12.55 -14.53
C ASN A 154 -20.15 -13.11 -13.11
N ASP A 155 -18.88 -13.11 -12.67
CA ASP A 155 -18.41 -13.60 -11.39
C ASP A 155 -18.08 -12.41 -10.48
N PRO A 156 -18.85 -12.20 -9.38
CA PRO A 156 -18.64 -11.07 -8.47
C PRO A 156 -17.44 -11.25 -7.53
N ARG A 157 -16.83 -12.44 -7.45
CA ARG A 157 -15.80 -12.76 -6.45
C ARG A 157 -14.52 -11.92 -6.58
N PRO A 158 -13.93 -11.73 -7.78
CA PRO A 158 -12.73 -10.91 -7.94
C PRO A 158 -12.98 -9.42 -7.65
N GLU A 159 -14.15 -8.91 -8.05
CA GLU A 159 -14.56 -7.54 -7.75
C GLU A 159 -14.71 -7.31 -6.24
N THR A 160 -15.39 -8.24 -5.56
CA THR A 160 -15.59 -8.17 -4.11
C THR A 160 -14.26 -8.22 -3.38
N ALA A 161 -13.34 -9.11 -3.78
CA ALA A 161 -12.00 -9.19 -3.20
C ALA A 161 -11.21 -7.88 -3.36
N LEU A 162 -11.27 -7.23 -4.53
CA LEU A 162 -10.62 -5.93 -4.74
C LEU A 162 -11.23 -4.82 -3.85
N ARG A 163 -12.55 -4.83 -3.70
CA ARG A 163 -13.26 -3.87 -2.84
C ARG A 163 -12.89 -4.06 -1.36
N ASP A 164 -12.83 -5.30 -0.90
CA ASP A 164 -12.44 -5.64 0.47
C ASP A 164 -10.97 -5.27 0.74
N LEU A 165 -10.07 -5.52 -0.22
CA LEU A 165 -8.67 -5.08 -0.17
C LEU A 165 -8.55 -3.56 -0.01
N ARG A 166 -9.29 -2.79 -0.83
CA ARG A 166 -9.32 -1.32 -0.74
C ARG A 166 -9.85 -0.84 0.60
N ALA A 167 -10.92 -1.46 1.10
CA ALA A 167 -11.48 -1.13 2.41
C ALA A 167 -10.47 -1.40 3.53
N LEU A 168 -9.72 -2.50 3.45
CA LEU A 168 -8.72 -2.88 4.44
C LEU A 168 -7.53 -1.93 4.47
N VAL A 169 -7.00 -1.54 3.31
CA VAL A 169 -5.91 -0.56 3.22
C VAL A 169 -6.37 0.79 3.79
N ARG A 170 -7.58 1.25 3.44
CA ARG A 170 -8.15 2.49 4.00
C ARG A 170 -8.28 2.43 5.52
N ALA A 171 -8.80 1.32 6.05
CA ALA A 171 -8.95 1.13 7.49
C ALA A 171 -7.59 1.09 8.22
N MET A 172 -6.55 0.52 7.59
CA MET A 172 -5.19 0.53 8.13
C MET A 172 -4.57 1.93 8.08
N ASP A 173 -4.78 2.67 6.99
CA ASP A 173 -4.32 4.06 6.86
C ASP A 173 -5.00 4.97 7.88
N ASP A 174 -6.29 4.81 8.11
CA ASP A 174 -7.03 5.60 9.09
C ASP A 174 -6.65 5.22 10.52
N TYR A 175 -6.40 3.94 10.80
CA TYR A 175 -5.80 3.49 12.05
C TYR A 175 -4.42 4.12 12.26
N ALA A 176 -3.57 4.13 11.23
CA ALA A 176 -2.23 4.72 11.29
C ALA A 176 -2.24 6.25 11.47
N LYS A 177 -3.27 6.95 11.00
CA LYS A 177 -3.47 8.40 11.26
C LYS A 177 -3.99 8.68 12.67
N SER A 178 -4.84 7.79 13.19
CA SER A 178 -5.48 7.96 14.50
C SER A 178 -4.60 7.52 15.66
N ALA A 179 -3.67 6.59 15.40
CA ALA A 179 -2.58 6.28 16.32
C ALA A 179 -1.64 7.48 16.38
N ASP A 180 -1.73 8.24 17.47
CA ASP A 180 -1.00 9.47 17.73
C ASP A 180 0.52 9.33 17.49
N GLU A 181 1.21 10.46 17.25
CA GLU A 181 2.58 10.60 16.70
C GLU A 181 3.71 9.81 17.41
N LEU A 182 3.43 9.13 18.51
CA LEU A 182 4.36 8.24 19.25
C LEU A 182 4.33 6.80 18.72
N ARG A 183 4.72 6.69 17.44
CA ARG A 183 5.49 5.62 16.81
C ARG A 183 5.61 4.30 17.59
N SER A 184 4.85 3.30 17.13
CA SER A 184 5.41 1.95 17.06
C SER A 184 5.94 1.72 15.64
N PRO A 185 7.26 1.57 15.43
CA PRO A 185 7.83 1.11 14.17
C PRO A 185 7.11 -0.13 13.60
N ALA A 186 6.51 -0.95 14.47
CA ALA A 186 5.69 -2.08 14.07
C ALA A 186 4.44 -1.68 13.27
N VAL A 187 3.78 -0.55 13.57
CA VAL A 187 2.61 -0.10 12.80
C VAL A 187 3.02 0.35 11.40
N ILE A 188 4.16 1.02 11.27
CA ILE A 188 4.71 1.42 9.97
C ILE A 188 5.13 0.19 9.15
N ASP A 189 5.82 -0.78 9.77
CA ASP A 189 6.20 -2.05 9.11
C ASP A 189 4.97 -2.84 8.66
N VAL A 190 3.96 -2.98 9.53
CA VAL A 190 2.69 -3.64 9.20
C VAL A 190 2.00 -2.92 8.04
N ARG A 191 1.93 -1.58 8.07
CA ARG A 191 1.35 -0.80 6.97
C ARG A 191 2.08 -1.04 5.66
N SER A 192 3.41 -1.03 5.67
CA SER A 192 4.23 -1.32 4.48
C SER A 192 3.95 -2.71 3.92
N ARG A 193 3.86 -3.73 4.79
CA ARG A 193 3.52 -5.10 4.38
C ARG A 193 2.10 -5.22 3.83
N VAL A 194 1.12 -4.54 4.43
CA VAL A 194 -0.26 -4.49 3.93
C VAL A 194 -0.30 -3.89 2.53
N GLN A 195 0.43 -2.79 2.30
CA GLN A 195 0.54 -2.18 0.98
C GLN A 195 1.19 -3.13 -0.05
N GLN A 196 2.26 -3.83 0.35
CA GLN A 196 2.92 -4.81 -0.53
C GLN A 196 2.00 -5.98 -0.90
N ILE A 197 1.21 -6.47 0.06
CA ILE A 197 0.22 -7.52 -0.20
C ILE A 197 -0.87 -7.00 -1.13
N PHE A 198 -1.38 -5.79 -0.89
CA PHE A 198 -2.34 -5.14 -1.78
C PHE A 198 -1.82 -5.07 -3.23
N ASP A 199 -0.61 -4.56 -3.44
CA ASP A 199 -0.01 -4.44 -4.77
C ASP A 199 0.24 -5.80 -5.43
N SER A 200 0.54 -6.84 -4.64
CA SER A 200 0.67 -8.20 -5.13
C SER A 200 -0.69 -8.78 -5.54
N SER A 201 -1.72 -8.62 -4.71
CA SER A 201 -3.07 -9.11 -4.99
C SER A 201 -3.68 -8.43 -6.21
N VAL A 202 -3.48 -7.12 -6.39
CA VAL A 202 -3.93 -6.39 -7.59
C VAL A 202 -3.29 -6.97 -8.85
N ARG A 203 -1.98 -7.25 -8.83
CA ARG A 203 -1.29 -7.91 -9.96
C ARG A 203 -1.82 -9.32 -10.22
N SER A 204 -2.08 -10.09 -9.17
CA SER A 204 -2.69 -11.42 -9.30
C SER A 204 -4.09 -11.35 -9.89
N LEU A 205 -4.91 -10.35 -9.53
CA LEU A 205 -6.22 -10.11 -10.14
C LEU A 205 -6.11 -9.75 -11.63
N GLU A 206 -5.16 -8.90 -12.01
CA GLU A 206 -4.87 -8.62 -13.42
C GLU A 206 -4.49 -9.89 -14.20
N GLN A 207 -3.69 -10.76 -13.60
CA GLN A 207 -3.36 -12.06 -14.17
C GLN A 207 -4.61 -12.94 -14.34
N THR A 208 -5.55 -12.93 -13.38
CA THR A 208 -6.81 -13.67 -13.52
C THR A 208 -7.65 -13.22 -14.70
N LEU A 209 -7.64 -11.91 -15.02
CA LEU A 209 -8.30 -11.37 -16.22
C LEU A 209 -7.63 -11.91 -17.49
N GLN A 210 -6.30 -11.87 -17.56
CA GLN A 210 -5.56 -12.38 -18.71
C GLN A 210 -5.78 -13.88 -18.93
N LEU A 211 -5.79 -14.68 -17.87
CA LEU A 211 -6.12 -16.10 -17.91
C LEU A 211 -7.56 -16.33 -18.39
N GLY A 212 -8.51 -15.56 -17.88
CA GLY A 212 -9.91 -15.62 -18.29
C GLY A 212 -10.12 -15.26 -19.77
N ASP A 213 -9.46 -14.21 -20.25
CA ASP A 213 -9.56 -13.78 -21.64
C ASP A 213 -8.87 -14.77 -22.59
N THR A 214 -7.72 -15.33 -22.19
CA THR A 214 -7.06 -16.41 -22.93
C THR A 214 -7.96 -17.64 -23.01
N ALA A 215 -8.59 -18.01 -21.89
CA ALA A 215 -9.52 -19.14 -21.82
C ALA A 215 -10.77 -18.95 -22.70
N LYS A 216 -11.23 -17.72 -22.95
CA LYS A 216 -12.34 -17.43 -23.88
C LYS A 216 -11.95 -17.59 -25.34
N ILE A 217 -10.70 -17.30 -25.69
CA ILE A 217 -10.19 -17.42 -27.06
C ILE A 217 -9.96 -18.89 -27.43
N LEU A 218 -9.56 -19.72 -26.46
CA LEU A 218 -9.31 -21.14 -26.67
C LEU A 218 -10.61 -21.91 -26.89
N GLN A 219 -10.72 -22.56 -28.04
CA GLN A 219 -11.86 -23.41 -28.40
C GLN A 219 -11.74 -24.84 -27.85
N LEU A 220 -10.52 -25.32 -27.58
CA LEU A 220 -10.29 -26.66 -27.06
C LEU A 220 -10.53 -26.71 -25.54
N PRO A 221 -11.44 -27.57 -25.06
CA PRO A 221 -11.78 -27.65 -23.65
C PRO A 221 -10.61 -28.15 -22.79
N GLU A 222 -9.74 -29.05 -23.31
CA GLU A 222 -8.61 -29.58 -22.54
C GLU A 222 -7.55 -28.51 -22.23
N ALA A 223 -7.39 -27.51 -23.10
CA ALA A 223 -6.46 -26.39 -22.89
C ALA A 223 -7.09 -25.28 -22.03
N ARG A 224 -8.42 -25.17 -22.04
CA ARG A 224 -9.17 -24.14 -21.30
C ARG A 224 -9.28 -24.46 -19.81
N GLN A 225 -9.57 -25.70 -19.46
CA GLN A 225 -9.75 -26.14 -18.06
C GLN A 225 -8.59 -25.76 -17.12
N PRO A 226 -7.32 -26.07 -17.43
CA PRO A 226 -6.22 -25.74 -16.52
C PRO A 226 -6.06 -24.23 -16.29
N LEU A 227 -6.42 -23.36 -17.26
CA LEU A 227 -6.40 -21.91 -17.08
C LEU A 227 -7.50 -21.43 -16.13
N LEU A 228 -8.68 -22.03 -16.22
CA LEU A 228 -9.80 -21.71 -15.32
C LEU A 228 -9.53 -22.21 -13.90
N GLU A 229 -8.95 -23.40 -13.74
CA GLU A 229 -8.52 -23.91 -12.44
C GLU A 229 -7.43 -23.04 -11.82
N GLN A 230 -6.44 -22.61 -12.62
CA GLN A 230 -5.40 -21.70 -12.15
C GLN A 230 -6.00 -20.37 -11.69
N ARG A 231 -6.94 -19.82 -12.46
CA ARG A 231 -7.66 -18.61 -12.08
C ARG A 231 -8.42 -18.78 -10.76
N GLU A 232 -9.13 -19.89 -10.59
CA GLU A 232 -9.88 -20.18 -9.37
C GLU A 232 -8.99 -20.25 -8.14
N ARG A 233 -7.83 -20.92 -8.25
CA ARG A 233 -6.83 -20.97 -7.17
C ARG A 233 -6.34 -19.58 -6.77
N ILE A 234 -6.01 -18.73 -7.75
CA ILE A 234 -5.56 -17.35 -7.47
C ILE A 234 -6.65 -16.55 -6.75
N ILE A 235 -7.91 -16.67 -7.17
CA ILE A 235 -9.03 -15.97 -6.52
C ILE A 235 -9.19 -16.44 -5.07
N ALA A 236 -9.15 -17.76 -4.83
CA ALA A 236 -9.25 -18.33 -3.49
C ALA A 236 -8.11 -17.84 -2.58
N ASP A 237 -6.87 -17.88 -3.06
CA ASP A 237 -5.70 -17.43 -2.30
C ASP A 237 -5.81 -15.94 -1.91
N ILE A 238 -6.31 -15.09 -2.81
CA ILE A 238 -6.53 -13.66 -2.52
C ILE A 238 -7.61 -13.49 -1.46
N GLN A 239 -8.72 -14.22 -1.55
CA GLN A 239 -9.80 -14.15 -0.56
C GLN A 239 -9.34 -14.57 0.83
N ASP A 240 -8.56 -15.65 0.92
CA ASP A 240 -8.00 -16.10 2.18
C ASP A 240 -6.96 -15.12 2.74
N GLY A 241 -6.13 -14.53 1.87
CA GLY A 241 -5.22 -13.44 2.25
C GLY A 241 -5.96 -12.22 2.81
N VAL A 242 -7.05 -11.79 2.18
CA VAL A 242 -7.89 -10.69 2.65
C VAL A 242 -8.49 -10.99 4.03
N ARG A 243 -9.01 -12.21 4.24
CA ARG A 243 -9.55 -12.64 5.54
C ARG A 243 -8.49 -12.62 6.64
N GLN A 244 -7.28 -13.11 6.33
CA GLN A 244 -6.17 -13.13 7.28
C GLN A 244 -5.73 -11.71 7.64
N LEU A 245 -5.63 -10.82 6.67
CA LEU A 245 -5.35 -9.41 6.90
C LEU A 245 -6.43 -8.75 7.75
N GLY A 246 -7.71 -9.03 7.47
CA GLY A 246 -8.83 -8.48 8.23
C GLY A 246 -8.77 -8.90 9.69
N THR A 247 -8.42 -10.16 9.95
CA THR A 247 -8.21 -10.70 11.29
C THR A 247 -7.04 -10.02 12.00
N THR A 248 -5.94 -9.76 11.28
CA THR A 248 -4.77 -9.07 11.81
C THR A 248 -5.07 -7.62 12.17
N LEU A 249 -5.79 -6.90 11.32
CA LEU A 249 -6.24 -5.53 11.59
C LEU A 249 -7.17 -5.48 12.80
N ALA A 250 -8.12 -6.41 12.90
CA ALA A 250 -9.02 -6.51 14.05
C ALA A 250 -8.24 -6.76 15.36
N ALA A 251 -7.21 -7.61 15.32
CA ALA A 251 -6.34 -7.85 16.47
C ALA A 251 -5.55 -6.58 16.87
N LEU A 252 -5.03 -5.83 15.89
CA LEU A 252 -4.33 -4.57 16.13
C LEU A 252 -5.25 -3.50 16.73
N GLN A 253 -6.49 -3.39 16.25
CA GLN A 253 -7.48 -2.47 16.82
C GLN A 253 -7.86 -2.85 18.26
N GLN A 254 -7.94 -4.14 18.59
CA GLN A 254 -8.18 -4.60 19.96
C GLN A 254 -7.01 -4.26 20.91
N LEU A 255 -5.78 -4.29 20.41
CA LEU A 255 -4.59 -3.86 21.15
C LEU A 255 -4.60 -2.36 21.42
N GLY A 256 -4.94 -1.55 20.41
CA GLY A 256 -4.97 -0.08 20.52
C GLY A 256 -6.10 0.45 21.42
N THR A 257 -7.21 -0.27 21.55
CA THR A 257 -8.39 0.17 22.33
C THR A 257 -8.34 -0.20 23.82
N GLY A 258 -7.27 -0.86 24.30
CA GLY A 258 -7.20 -1.32 25.70
C GLY A 258 -8.22 -2.41 26.05
N ALA A 259 -8.89 -3.00 25.05
CA ALA A 259 -9.86 -4.07 25.25
C ALA A 259 -9.21 -5.33 25.82
N GLN A 260 -7.92 -5.56 25.49
CA GLN A 260 -7.15 -6.66 26.06
C GLN A 260 -6.80 -6.41 27.54
N SER A 261 -6.36 -5.20 27.92
CA SER A 261 -6.04 -4.88 29.32
C SER A 261 -7.29 -4.95 30.20
N THR A 262 -8.46 -4.57 29.68
CA THR A 262 -9.74 -4.70 30.39
C THR A 262 -10.14 -6.17 30.59
N ARG A 263 -9.90 -7.03 29.59
CA ARG A 263 -10.12 -8.48 29.70
C ARG A 263 -9.16 -9.14 30.71
N GLU A 264 -7.89 -8.73 30.71
CA GLU A 264 -6.89 -9.21 31.67
C GLU A 264 -7.21 -8.76 33.10
N LEU A 265 -7.66 -7.52 33.29
CA LEU A 265 -8.12 -7.02 34.59
C LEU A 265 -9.35 -7.79 35.10
N SER A 266 -10.32 -8.10 34.23
CA SER A 266 -11.46 -8.96 34.58
C SER A 266 -10.99 -10.34 35.02
N ARG A 267 -10.09 -10.96 34.26
CA ARG A 267 -9.57 -12.29 34.58
C ARG A 267 -8.80 -12.30 35.91
N LEU A 268 -7.95 -11.29 36.15
CA LEU A 268 -7.21 -11.16 37.40
C LEU A 268 -8.15 -10.94 38.60
N ARG A 269 -9.26 -10.21 38.39
CA ARG A 269 -10.30 -10.05 39.41
C ARG A 269 -10.99 -11.39 39.72
N ASP A 270 -11.33 -12.16 38.69
CA ASP A 270 -11.93 -13.49 38.86
C ASP A 270 -10.97 -14.46 39.57
N GLU A 271 -9.68 -14.44 39.24
CA GLU A 271 -8.64 -15.24 39.91
C GLU A 271 -8.45 -14.83 41.38
N LEU A 272 -8.53 -13.53 41.70
CA LEU A 272 -8.48 -13.03 43.07
C LEU A 272 -9.72 -13.44 43.86
N ASP A 273 -10.91 -13.31 43.29
CA ASP A 273 -12.17 -13.71 43.92
C ASP A 273 -12.20 -15.22 44.20
N GLN A 274 -11.66 -16.02 43.27
CA GLN A 274 -11.50 -17.45 43.47
C GLN A 274 -10.51 -17.76 44.61
N SER A 275 -9.41 -17.01 44.70
CA SER A 275 -8.43 -17.17 45.78
C SER A 275 -9.04 -16.81 47.14
N LEU A 276 -9.86 -15.75 47.21
CA LEU A 276 -10.57 -15.35 48.43
C LEU A 276 -11.64 -16.38 48.84
N ALA A 277 -12.35 -16.97 47.89
CA ALA A 277 -13.33 -18.03 48.17
C ALA A 277 -12.67 -19.33 48.67
N ILE A 278 -11.44 -19.62 48.23
CA ILE A 278 -10.67 -20.74 48.77
C ILE A 278 -10.21 -20.42 50.19
N ALA A 279 -9.71 -19.21 50.43
CA ALA A 279 -9.29 -18.78 51.76
C ALA A 279 -10.45 -18.83 52.77
N SER A 280 -11.64 -18.36 52.40
CA SER A 280 -12.83 -18.41 53.27
C SER A 280 -13.27 -19.84 53.58
N ARG A 281 -13.20 -20.77 52.60
CA ARG A 281 -13.48 -22.19 52.82
C ARG A 281 -12.44 -22.86 53.72
N VAL A 282 -11.17 -22.46 53.63
CA VAL A 282 -10.12 -22.98 54.52
C VAL A 282 -10.35 -22.49 55.94
N GLU A 283 -10.72 -21.22 56.12
CA GLU A 283 -11.05 -20.66 57.44
C GLU A 283 -12.27 -21.35 58.07
N GLU A 284 -13.34 -21.59 57.30
CA GLU A 284 -14.54 -22.31 57.76
C GLU A 284 -14.24 -23.77 58.14
N ARG A 285 -13.33 -24.44 57.40
CA ARG A 285 -12.87 -25.77 57.78
C ARG A 285 -12.01 -25.73 59.04
N LEU A 286 -11.13 -24.74 59.18
CA LEU A 286 -10.26 -24.61 60.34
C LEU A 286 -11.06 -24.31 61.61
N SER A 287 -12.08 -23.46 61.54
CA SER A 287 -12.97 -23.18 62.67
C SER A 287 -13.74 -24.42 63.10
N THR A 288 -14.25 -25.21 62.14
CA THR A 288 -14.91 -26.48 62.42
C THR A 288 -13.97 -27.48 63.10
N PHE A 289 -12.73 -27.62 62.61
CA PHE A 289 -11.71 -28.47 63.24
C PHE A 289 -11.33 -27.99 64.65
N LEU A 290 -11.23 -26.69 64.87
CA LEU A 290 -10.94 -26.11 66.19
C LEU A 290 -12.09 -26.36 67.17
N ASP A 291 -13.33 -26.19 66.74
CA ASP A 291 -14.51 -26.47 67.58
C ASP A 291 -14.62 -27.96 67.94
N GLU A 292 -14.38 -28.87 66.97
CA GLU A 292 -14.37 -30.32 67.20
C GLU A 292 -13.26 -30.73 68.18
N ASN A 293 -12.04 -30.19 68.02
CA ASN A 293 -10.93 -30.50 68.91
C ASN A 293 -11.15 -29.95 70.33
N THR A 294 -11.78 -28.79 70.45
CA THR A 294 -12.13 -28.19 71.75
C THR A 294 -13.21 -29.03 72.48
N GLN A 295 -14.13 -29.66 71.75
CA GLN A 295 -15.08 -30.62 72.32
C GLN A 295 -14.40 -31.92 72.76
N ASN A 296 -13.42 -32.40 72.01
CA ASN A 296 -12.72 -33.66 72.31
C ASN A 296 -11.83 -33.54 73.57
N ILE A 297 -11.11 -32.42 73.72
CA ILE A 297 -10.28 -32.15 74.92
C ILE A 297 -11.14 -32.04 76.20
N ARG A 298 -12.42 -31.66 76.08
CA ARG A 298 -13.33 -31.56 77.23
C ARG A 298 -13.86 -32.92 77.71
N LEU A 299 -13.62 -34.01 76.98
CA LEU A 299 -14.16 -35.34 77.24
C LEU A 299 -13.12 -36.38 77.71
N GLU A 300 -11.85 -36.01 77.90
CA GLU A 300 -10.83 -36.95 78.39
C GLU A 300 -10.64 -36.84 79.93
N PRO A 301 -11.14 -37.78 80.76
CA PRO A 301 -10.84 -37.79 82.18
C PRO A 301 -9.41 -38.28 82.45
N PRO A 302 -8.73 -37.78 83.50
CA PRO A 302 -7.34 -38.15 83.77
C PRO A 302 -7.22 -39.63 84.13
N ARG A 303 -6.63 -40.43 83.23
CA ARG A 303 -6.24 -41.81 83.53
C ARG A 303 -4.93 -41.82 84.32
N ILE A 304 -5.06 -41.98 85.63
CA ILE A 304 -3.96 -42.34 86.53
C ILE A 304 -3.55 -43.79 86.20
N ASN A 305 -2.53 -43.98 85.37
CA ASN A 305 -1.93 -45.30 85.15
C ASN A 305 -0.93 -45.59 86.27
N LEU A 306 -1.36 -46.43 87.22
CA LEU A 306 -0.52 -47.02 88.24
C LEU A 306 0.47 -48.00 87.60
N VAL A 307 1.74 -47.71 87.86
CA VAL A 307 2.91 -48.58 87.67
C VAL A 307 2.64 -49.96 88.24
N ASN A 308 2.87 -51.01 87.45
CA ASN A 308 3.16 -52.32 88.01
C ASN A 308 4.39 -52.92 87.32
N ASN A 309 5.39 -53.18 88.15
CA ASN A 309 6.74 -53.59 87.81
C ASN A 309 6.91 -55.01 88.39
N GLN A 310 6.98 -56.03 87.55
CA GLN A 310 7.19 -57.42 87.97
C GLN A 310 7.81 -58.20 86.79
N LYS A 311 9.13 -58.31 86.69
CA LYS A 311 10.07 -59.26 87.36
C LYS A 311 10.32 -60.52 86.51
N GLY A 312 11.61 -60.75 86.22
CA GLY A 312 12.22 -62.03 85.83
C GLY A 312 12.66 -62.07 84.37
N ASN A 313 13.86 -62.52 84.00
CA ASN A 313 14.99 -63.09 84.74
C ASN A 313 16.22 -63.02 83.81
#